data_AF-A0A0L6W1M3-F1
#
_entry.id   AF-A0A0L6W1M3-F1
#
_cell.length_a   1.000
_cell.length_b   1.000
_cell.length_c   1.000
_cell.angle_alpha   90.00
_cell.angle_beta   90.00
_cell.angle_gamma   90.00
#
_symmetry.space_group_name_H-M   'P 1'
#
loop_
_entity.id
_entity.type
_entity.pdbx_description
1 polymer ?
#
loop_
_entity_poly.entity_id
_entity_poly.type
_entity_poly.pdbx_seq_one_letter_code
_entity_poly.pdbx_strand_id
1 'polypeptide(L)'
;MEITVGERVRLKCMVPPCPNYGRNKFCPPNLPDLEFIRKALAAYRGWVLVVLTVPYNEKTLNEIRVLKQQNKLMKIISSFEKTACANVNHLAFGLTVGGCKLSDDCPPPGERCRRPLEAQSRYNGLWHRYNHPGQKTWGKCGMAREK
;
A
#
# COMPACT_ATOMS: atom_id res chain seq x y z
N MET A 1 14.91 -0.70 12.55
CA MET A 1 14.32 -0.43 11.21
C MET A 1 13.49 0.84 11.31
N GLU A 2 13.64 1.78 10.38
CA GLU A 2 13.03 3.11 10.44
C GLU A 2 12.10 3.34 9.23
N ILE A 3 10.93 3.93 9.45
CA ILE A 3 9.98 4.27 8.38
C ILE A 3 9.98 5.79 8.18
N THR A 4 10.33 6.24 6.97
CA THR A 4 10.31 7.66 6.61
C THR A 4 9.25 7.95 5.54
N VAL A 5 8.44 8.99 5.78
CA VAL A 5 7.56 9.58 4.77
C VAL A 5 8.37 10.63 4.00
N GLY A 6 8.38 10.53 2.68
CA GLY A 6 9.16 11.44 1.84
C GLY A 6 8.48 11.82 0.53
N GLU A 7 8.70 13.05 0.12
CA GLU A 7 8.06 13.73 -1.01
C GLU A 7 8.55 13.16 -2.35
N ARG A 8 9.80 12.67 -2.39
CA ARG A 8 10.43 11.98 -3.55
C ARG A 8 9.57 10.85 -4.14
N VAL A 9 8.77 10.24 -3.29
CA VAL A 9 7.84 9.16 -3.61
C VAL A 9 6.72 9.66 -4.50
N ARG A 10 6.14 10.79 -4.08
CA ARG A 10 5.06 11.44 -4.79
C ARG A 10 5.57 12.01 -6.11
N LEU A 11 6.81 12.54 -6.11
CA LEU A 11 7.48 12.99 -7.34
C LEU A 11 7.60 11.86 -8.38
N LYS A 12 7.99 10.64 -7.98
CA LYS A 12 8.03 9.49 -8.89
C LYS A 12 6.68 9.07 -9.46
N CYS A 13 5.59 9.42 -8.80
CA CYS A 13 4.24 9.21 -9.34
C CYS A 13 3.81 10.34 -10.30
N MET A 14 4.38 11.53 -10.16
CA MET A 14 4.00 12.73 -10.92
C MET A 14 4.87 12.93 -12.17
N VAL A 15 6.15 12.54 -12.15
CA VAL A 15 7.13 12.89 -13.19
C VAL A 15 8.06 11.70 -13.56
N PRO A 16 7.94 11.15 -14.79
CA PRO A 16 6.76 11.26 -15.67
C PRO A 16 5.52 10.68 -14.96
N PRO A 17 4.31 11.14 -15.30
CA PRO A 17 3.10 10.71 -14.61
C PRO A 17 2.92 9.19 -14.73
N CYS A 18 2.84 8.54 -13.58
CA CYS A 18 2.51 7.11 -13.51
C CYS A 18 1.14 6.90 -14.14
N PRO A 19 0.92 5.80 -14.91
CA PRO A 19 -0.40 5.52 -15.47
C PRO A 19 -1.51 5.52 -14.42
N ASN A 20 -1.27 5.18 -13.15
CA ASN A 20 -2.32 5.15 -12.14
C ASN A 20 -2.57 6.51 -11.44
N TYR A 21 -1.70 7.50 -11.65
CA TYR A 21 -1.82 8.82 -11.03
C TYR A 21 -3.13 9.49 -11.45
N GLY A 22 -3.85 10.09 -10.49
CA GLY A 22 -5.15 10.73 -10.75
C GLY A 22 -6.31 9.78 -11.05
N ARG A 23 -6.06 8.55 -11.49
CA ARG A 23 -7.10 7.58 -11.88
C ARG A 23 -7.53 6.65 -10.75
N ASN A 24 -6.58 6.18 -9.94
CA ASN A 24 -6.88 5.25 -8.86
C ASN A 24 -7.27 5.99 -7.58
N LYS A 25 -8.29 5.48 -6.87
CA LYS A 25 -8.69 6.00 -5.54
C LYS A 25 -7.57 5.92 -4.49
N PHE A 26 -6.58 5.03 -4.70
CA PHE A 26 -5.40 4.91 -3.83
C PHE A 26 -4.14 5.57 -4.38
N CYS A 27 -4.31 6.45 -5.37
CA CYS A 27 -3.25 7.28 -5.89
C CYS A 27 -3.54 8.75 -5.59
N PRO A 28 -2.50 9.58 -5.42
CA PRO A 28 -2.67 11.03 -5.44
C PRO A 28 -3.45 11.48 -6.68
N PRO A 29 -4.32 12.50 -6.57
CA PRO A 29 -4.56 13.36 -5.41
C PRO A 29 -5.58 12.80 -4.39
N ASN A 30 -6.12 11.59 -4.59
CA ASN A 30 -7.18 11.02 -3.74
C ASN A 30 -6.71 10.54 -2.35
N LEU A 31 -5.42 10.70 -2.03
CA LEU A 31 -4.85 10.33 -0.74
C LEU A 31 -4.67 11.58 0.14
N PRO A 32 -4.69 11.43 1.47
CA PRO A 32 -4.26 12.46 2.40
C PRO A 32 -2.89 13.02 2.02
N ASP A 33 -2.62 14.24 2.44
CA ASP A 33 -1.31 14.86 2.28
C ASP A 33 -0.24 14.11 3.11
N LEU A 34 1.02 14.38 2.78
CA LEU A 34 2.15 13.69 3.42
C LEU A 34 2.35 14.13 4.88
N GLU A 35 1.94 15.34 5.26
CA GLU A 35 2.02 15.81 6.65
C GLU A 35 1.04 15.07 7.54
N PHE A 36 -0.20 14.91 7.08
CA PHE A 36 -1.21 14.09 7.75
C PHE A 36 -0.70 12.66 7.93
N ILE A 37 -0.18 12.04 6.87
CA ILE A 37 0.37 10.67 6.95
C ILE A 37 1.52 10.61 7.96
N ARG A 38 2.42 11.59 7.97
CA ARG A 38 3.55 11.65 8.91
C ARG A 38 3.06 11.73 10.36
N LYS A 39 2.10 12.61 10.65
CA LYS A 39 1.50 12.75 11.98
C LYS A 39 0.76 11.48 12.42
N ALA A 40 -0.06 10.90 11.54
CA ALA A 40 -0.81 9.69 11.81
C ALA A 40 0.13 8.53 12.16
N LEU A 41 1.20 8.33 11.39
CA LEU A 41 2.18 7.27 11.65
C LEU A 41 2.98 7.49 12.94
N ALA A 42 3.27 8.74 13.30
CA ALA A 42 3.98 9.07 14.55
C ALA A 42 3.16 8.74 15.82
N ALA A 43 1.84 8.59 15.70
CA ALA A 43 0.97 8.19 16.81
C ALA A 43 1.09 6.68 17.14
N TYR A 44 1.62 5.86 16.22
CA TYR A 44 1.78 4.41 16.42
C TYR A 44 3.14 4.08 17.04
N ARG A 45 3.15 3.19 18.05
CA ARG A 45 4.40 2.74 18.72
C ARG A 45 5.19 1.65 17.96
N GLY A 46 4.68 1.14 16.86
CA GLY A 46 5.22 -0.05 16.19
C GLY A 46 4.50 -0.38 14.89
N TRP A 47 5.10 -1.31 14.17
CA TRP A 47 4.70 -1.67 12.81
C TRP A 47 5.18 -3.08 12.46
N VAL A 48 4.52 -3.71 11.49
CA VAL A 48 4.87 -5.05 10.99
C VAL A 48 5.07 -5.00 9.48
N LEU A 49 6.31 -5.22 9.06
CA LEU A 49 6.60 -5.33 7.63
C LEU A 49 6.20 -6.71 7.11
N VAL A 50 5.22 -6.76 6.21
CA VAL A 50 4.82 -7.99 5.53
C VAL A 50 5.37 -7.97 4.11
N VAL A 51 6.24 -8.92 3.80
CA VAL A 51 6.83 -9.08 2.45
C VAL A 51 6.28 -10.35 1.83
N LEU A 52 5.63 -10.21 0.67
CA LEU A 52 5.25 -11.35 -0.16
C LEU A 52 6.38 -11.63 -1.16
N THR A 53 7.15 -12.68 -0.90
CA THR A 53 8.18 -13.17 -1.81
C THR A 53 7.54 -14.12 -2.82
N VAL A 54 7.70 -13.81 -4.11
CA VAL A 54 7.23 -14.66 -5.21
C VAL A 54 8.47 -15.07 -6.02
N PRO A 55 8.84 -16.37 -6.04
CA PRO A 55 9.93 -16.83 -6.87
C PRO A 55 9.57 -16.62 -8.34
N TYR A 56 10.56 -16.21 -9.14
CA TYR A 56 10.38 -16.02 -10.57
C TYR A 56 11.62 -16.47 -11.35
N ASN A 57 11.41 -16.77 -12.62
CA ASN A 57 12.44 -16.94 -13.64
C ASN A 57 12.11 -16.03 -14.84
N GLU A 58 13.00 -15.94 -15.83
CA GLU A 58 12.80 -15.06 -16.99
C GLU A 58 11.50 -15.33 -17.75
N LYS A 59 11.10 -16.60 -17.85
CA LYS A 59 9.88 -17.04 -18.54
C LYS A 59 8.59 -16.63 -17.80
N THR A 60 8.63 -16.61 -16.47
CA THR A 60 7.47 -16.34 -15.60
C THR A 60 7.34 -14.88 -15.15
N LEU A 61 8.33 -14.03 -15.47
CA LEU A 61 8.31 -12.62 -15.04
C LEU A 61 7.08 -11.86 -15.57
N ASN A 62 6.70 -12.11 -16.83
CA ASN A 62 5.52 -11.50 -17.42
C ASN A 62 4.23 -11.99 -16.76
N GLU A 63 4.13 -13.29 -16.49
CA GLU A 63 2.99 -13.88 -15.78
C GLU A 63 2.84 -13.25 -14.39
N ILE A 64 3.93 -13.07 -13.64
CA ILE A 64 3.87 -12.45 -12.31
C ILE A 64 3.38 -11.00 -12.36
N ARG A 65 3.76 -10.25 -13.39
CA ARG A 65 3.25 -8.88 -13.62
C ARG A 65 1.75 -8.89 -13.92
N VAL A 66 1.28 -9.86 -14.70
CA VAL A 66 -0.14 -10.04 -15.10
C VAL A 66 -1.00 -10.54 -13.94
N LEU A 67 -0.50 -11.47 -13.11
CA LEU A 67 -1.24 -12.15 -12.03
C LEU A 67 -1.64 -11.23 -10.86
N LYS A 68 -1.35 -9.93 -10.94
CA LYS A 68 -1.74 -8.93 -9.93
C LYS A 68 -1.38 -9.40 -8.50
N GLN A 69 -0.14 -9.87 -8.26
CA GLN A 69 0.31 -10.37 -6.94
C GLN A 69 0.07 -9.37 -5.78
N GLN A 70 -0.03 -8.08 -6.09
CA GLN A 70 -0.49 -7.03 -5.17
C GLN A 70 -1.86 -7.32 -4.54
N ASN A 71 -2.76 -8.01 -5.23
CA ASN A 71 -4.06 -8.44 -4.70
C ASN A 71 -3.90 -9.56 -3.67
N LYS A 72 -2.94 -10.48 -3.87
CA LYS A 72 -2.62 -11.52 -2.87
C LYS A 72 -2.07 -10.88 -1.59
N LEU A 73 -1.12 -9.96 -1.73
CA LEU A 73 -0.60 -9.20 -0.60
C LEU A 73 -1.68 -8.39 0.11
N MET A 74 -2.57 -7.74 -0.64
CA MET A 74 -3.70 -7.00 -0.07
C MET A 74 -4.65 -7.89 0.72
N LYS A 75 -4.96 -9.10 0.25
CA LYS A 75 -5.77 -10.07 1.01
C LYS A 75 -5.09 -10.46 2.33
N ILE A 76 -3.78 -10.69 2.30
CA ILE A 76 -2.99 -11.00 3.50
C ILE A 76 -3.04 -9.83 4.48
N ILE A 77 -2.80 -8.59 4.00
CA ILE A 77 -2.86 -7.40 4.84
C ILE A 77 -4.25 -7.19 5.43
N SER A 78 -5.31 -7.31 4.63
CA SER A 78 -6.68 -7.12 5.09
C SER A 78 -7.08 -8.15 6.15
N SER A 79 -6.68 -9.42 5.97
CA SER A 79 -6.87 -10.44 6.99
C SER A 79 -6.11 -10.11 8.27
N PHE A 80 -4.86 -9.69 8.15
CA PHE A 80 -4.01 -9.34 9.28
C PHE A 80 -4.55 -8.12 10.04
N GLU A 81 -4.98 -7.09 9.32
CA GLU A 81 -5.60 -5.88 9.88
C GLU A 81 -6.88 -6.21 10.65
N LYS A 82 -7.75 -7.06 10.12
CA LYS A 82 -8.96 -7.52 10.84
C LYS A 82 -8.61 -8.22 12.15
N THR A 83 -7.66 -9.15 12.11
CA THR A 83 -7.19 -9.85 13.32
C THR A 83 -6.53 -8.89 14.31
N ALA A 84 -5.73 -7.93 13.82
CA ALA A 84 -5.10 -6.89 14.63
C ALA A 84 -6.13 -6.00 15.34
N CYS A 85 -7.14 -5.58 14.58
CA CYS A 85 -8.23 -4.73 15.04
C CYS A 85 -8.99 -5.42 16.17
N ALA A 86 -9.31 -6.70 16.00
CA ALA A 86 -10.09 -7.46 16.98
C ALA A 86 -9.30 -7.82 18.25
N ASN A 87 -7.98 -8.05 18.15
CA ASN A 87 -7.22 -8.68 19.24
C ASN A 87 -6.11 -7.80 19.84
N VAL A 88 -5.68 -6.73 19.17
CA VAL A 88 -4.48 -5.98 19.56
C VAL A 88 -4.77 -4.49 19.75
N ASN A 89 -5.34 -3.84 18.75
CA ASN A 89 -5.70 -2.43 18.79
C ASN A 89 -6.81 -2.17 17.78
N HIS A 90 -7.97 -1.67 18.21
CA HIS A 90 -9.08 -1.30 17.33
C HIS A 90 -8.72 -0.24 16.26
N LEU A 91 -7.62 0.49 16.45
CA LEU A 91 -7.04 1.43 15.47
C LEU A 91 -5.93 0.81 14.62
N ALA A 92 -5.78 -0.52 14.63
CA ALA A 92 -4.84 -1.20 13.75
C ALA A 92 -5.15 -0.88 12.28
N PHE A 93 -4.10 -0.58 11.51
CA PHE A 93 -4.27 0.02 10.21
C PHE A 93 -3.35 -0.58 9.14
N GLY A 94 -3.96 -1.10 8.08
CA GLY A 94 -3.32 -1.79 6.98
C GLY A 94 -2.86 -0.85 5.87
N LEU A 95 -1.55 -0.84 5.59
CA LEU A 95 -0.97 -0.17 4.44
C LEU A 95 -0.56 -1.23 3.39
N THR A 96 -0.55 -0.85 2.12
CA THR A 96 -0.11 -1.74 1.03
C THR A 96 0.54 -0.89 -0.06
N VAL A 97 1.15 -1.51 -1.07
CA VAL A 97 1.64 -0.75 -2.23
C VAL A 97 0.86 -1.03 -3.52
N GLY A 98 0.90 -0.05 -4.43
CA GLY A 98 0.35 -0.15 -5.78
C GLY A 98 -1.10 0.33 -5.86
N GLY A 99 -1.57 0.61 -7.08
CA GLY A 99 -2.96 1.03 -7.31
C GLY A 99 -3.93 -0.14 -7.15
N CYS A 100 -5.20 0.11 -6.75
CA CYS A 100 -6.31 -0.88 -6.76
C CYS A 100 -6.29 -1.72 -8.04
N LYS A 101 -6.23 -3.05 -7.93
CA LYS A 101 -6.44 -3.97 -9.06
C LYS A 101 -7.62 -4.93 -8.83
N LEU A 102 -8.55 -4.55 -7.95
CA LEU A 102 -9.77 -5.31 -7.65
C LEU A 102 -10.83 -5.20 -8.75
N SER A 103 -10.81 -4.08 -9.49
CA SER A 103 -11.60 -3.86 -10.71
C SER A 103 -10.69 -3.24 -11.76
N ASP A 104 -10.98 -3.52 -13.03
CA ASP A 104 -10.28 -2.88 -14.15
C ASP A 104 -10.84 -1.48 -14.42
N ASP A 105 -12.12 -1.26 -14.10
CA ASP A 105 -12.78 0.04 -14.12
C ASP A 105 -12.86 0.62 -12.69
N CYS A 106 -12.06 1.63 -12.41
CA CYS A 106 -12.06 2.35 -11.13
C CYS A 106 -12.94 3.59 -11.28
N PRO A 107 -13.96 3.79 -10.42
CA PRO A 107 -14.88 4.91 -10.56
C PRO A 107 -14.13 6.25 -10.47
N PRO A 108 -14.54 7.28 -11.23
CA PRO A 108 -13.86 8.56 -11.30
C PRO A 108 -13.84 9.28 -9.94
N PRO A 109 -12.94 10.26 -9.73
CA PRO A 109 -12.98 11.14 -8.56
C PRO A 109 -14.39 11.69 -8.30
N GLY A 110 -14.81 11.74 -7.02
CA GLY A 110 -16.19 12.12 -6.65
C GLY A 110 -17.16 10.94 -6.48
N GLU A 111 -16.99 9.86 -7.22
CA GLU A 111 -17.85 8.66 -7.07
C GLU A 111 -17.36 7.71 -5.97
N ARG A 112 -18.28 6.93 -5.39
CA ARG A 112 -17.96 5.93 -4.38
C ARG A 112 -17.25 4.72 -4.99
N CYS A 113 -16.31 4.14 -4.24
CA CYS A 113 -15.70 2.86 -4.63
C CYS A 113 -16.78 1.78 -4.74
N ARG A 114 -16.72 0.96 -5.80
CA ARG A 114 -17.66 -0.16 -5.99
C ARG A 114 -17.42 -1.32 -5.02
N ARG A 115 -16.22 -1.41 -4.44
CA ARG A 115 -15.79 -2.49 -3.52
C ARG A 115 -15.11 -1.93 -2.27
N PRO A 116 -15.79 -1.09 -1.48
CA PRO A 116 -15.14 -0.31 -0.43
C PRO A 116 -14.51 -1.18 0.67
N LEU A 117 -15.20 -2.24 1.10
CA LEU A 117 -14.74 -3.14 2.17
C LEU A 117 -13.50 -3.95 1.80
N GLU A 118 -13.34 -4.28 0.51
CA GLU A 118 -12.18 -5.02 0.02
C GLU A 118 -11.00 -4.10 -0.32
N ALA A 119 -11.30 -2.85 -0.64
CA ALA A 119 -10.34 -1.84 -1.02
C ALA A 119 -9.72 -1.13 0.22
N GLN A 120 -10.35 -1.25 1.39
CA GLN A 120 -10.09 -0.51 2.62
C GLN A 120 -8.61 -0.47 3.07
N SER A 121 -7.81 -1.52 2.80
CA SER A 121 -6.40 -1.65 3.25
C SER A 121 -5.36 -0.94 2.36
N ARG A 122 -5.64 0.24 1.82
CA ARG A 122 -4.74 0.93 0.86
C ARG A 122 -4.58 2.43 1.21
N TYR A 123 -3.46 2.82 1.83
CA TYR A 123 -2.82 4.12 1.50
C TYR A 123 -1.42 3.84 0.92
N ASN A 124 -1.10 4.49 -0.20
CA ASN A 124 0.26 4.50 -0.78
C ASN A 124 1.03 5.74 -0.30
N GLY A 125 2.06 5.58 0.54
CA GLY A 125 2.86 6.73 0.95
C GLY A 125 4.24 6.45 1.55
N LEU A 126 4.67 5.19 1.70
CA LEU A 126 5.85 4.86 2.51
C LEU A 126 6.98 4.21 1.69
N TRP A 127 8.17 4.81 1.71
CA TRP A 127 9.38 4.22 1.13
C TRP A 127 10.41 3.86 2.20
N HIS A 128 11.33 2.95 1.86
CA HIS A 128 12.48 2.54 2.69
C HIS A 128 13.75 2.66 1.83
N ARG A 129 14.90 2.99 2.43
CA ARG A 129 16.22 2.96 1.76
C ARG A 129 16.90 1.62 2.11
N TYR A 130 16.98 0.68 1.17
CA TYR A 130 17.75 -0.57 1.35
C TYR A 130 18.51 -0.88 0.06
N ASN A 131 19.83 -0.99 0.17
CA ASN A 131 20.75 -1.29 -0.92
C ASN A 131 20.87 -2.82 -1.04
N HIS A 132 20.23 -3.41 -2.06
CA HIS A 132 20.48 -4.79 -2.48
C HIS A 132 20.16 -4.93 -3.97
N PRO A 133 20.93 -5.73 -4.72
CA PRO A 133 20.70 -5.97 -6.13
C PRO A 133 19.54 -6.95 -6.32
N GLY A 134 18.52 -6.55 -7.08
CA GLY A 134 17.46 -7.43 -7.58
C GLY A 134 16.20 -7.55 -6.71
N GLN A 135 15.04 -7.56 -7.39
CA GLN A 135 13.65 -7.67 -6.87
C GLN A 135 13.02 -6.38 -6.35
N LYS A 136 11.67 -6.30 -6.44
CA LYS A 136 10.73 -5.74 -5.43
C LYS A 136 9.29 -5.54 -5.96
N THR A 137 8.31 -6.19 -5.32
CA THR A 137 6.93 -5.66 -5.21
C THR A 137 6.55 -5.64 -3.74
N TRP A 138 6.05 -4.51 -3.24
CA TRP A 138 6.08 -4.19 -1.81
C TRP A 138 4.69 -4.20 -1.15
N GLY A 139 4.63 -4.36 0.16
CA GLY A 139 3.48 -4.09 1.02
C GLY A 139 4.03 -3.72 2.38
N LYS A 140 3.38 -2.83 3.12
CA LYS A 140 3.85 -2.40 4.46
C LYS A 140 2.64 -2.35 5.36
N CYS A 141 2.55 -3.08 6.46
CA CYS A 141 1.39 -2.99 7.36
C CYS A 141 1.78 -2.26 8.66
N GLY A 142 0.93 -1.38 9.17
CA GLY A 142 1.11 -0.77 10.49
C GLY A 142 0.44 -1.63 11.55
N MET A 143 1.09 -1.81 12.70
CA MET A 143 0.51 -2.54 13.83
C MET A 143 1.18 -2.02 15.11
N ALA A 144 0.47 -1.23 15.91
CA ALA A 144 0.85 -1.02 17.31
C ALA A 144 -0.24 -0.37 18.15
N ARG A 145 -0.18 -0.68 19.45
CA ARG A 145 -0.93 -0.07 20.54
C ARG A 145 -0.67 1.43 20.63
N GLU A 146 -1.73 2.17 20.94
CA GLU A 146 -1.69 3.58 21.32
C GLU A 146 -0.81 3.82 22.55
N LYS A 147 -0.32 5.05 22.68
CA LYS A 147 0.43 5.50 23.86
C LYS A 147 -0.46 5.67 25.07
#